data_AF-A0A951A2T9-F1
#
_entry.id   AF-A0A951A2T9-F1
#
_cell.length_a   1.000
_cell.length_b   1.000
_cell.length_c   1.000
_cell.angle_alpha   90.00
_cell.angle_beta   90.00
_cell.angle_gamma   90.00
#
_symmetry.space_group_name_H-M   'P 1'
#
loop_
_entity.id
_entity.type
_entity.pdbx_description
1 polymer ?
#
loop_
_entity_poly.entity_id
_entity_poly.type
_entity_poly.pdbx_seq_one_letter_code
_entity_poly.pdbx_strand_id
1 'polypeptide(L)' 'AMDNVVLSPHIGSATHDTRKAMGDLTVENLLAHFAGRPLLTPVV' A
#
# COMPACT_ATOMS: atom_id res chain seq x y z
N ALA A 1 -23.01 -11.34 -20.76
CA ALA A 1 -22.36 -10.13 -20.24
C ALA A 1 -23.44 -9.10 -19.91
N MET A 2 -23.20 -8.18 -18.97
CA MET A 2 -24.13 -7.09 -18.61
C MET A 2 -23.52 -5.75 -19.04
N ASP A 3 -24.27 -4.92 -19.75
CA ASP A 3 -23.73 -3.70 -20.39
C ASP A 3 -23.44 -2.55 -19.40
N ASN A 4 -24.03 -2.61 -18.21
CA ASN A 4 -23.89 -1.61 -17.15
C ASN A 4 -22.88 -2.01 -16.07
N VAL A 5 -22.03 -3.00 -16.32
CA VAL A 5 -21.07 -3.54 -15.35
C VAL A 5 -19.66 -3.56 -15.93
N VAL A 6 -18.70 -3.10 -15.12
CA VAL A 6 -17.27 -3.25 -15.38
C VAL A 6 -16.65 -4.07 -14.25
N LEU A 7 -15.96 -5.15 -14.60
CA LEU A 7 -15.21 -5.98 -13.65
C LEU A 7 -13.72 -5.62 -13.75
N SER A 8 -13.07 -5.42 -12.61
CA SER A 8 -11.62 -5.22 -12.55
C SER A 8 -11.01 -6.18 -11.51
N PRO A 9 -9.80 -6.70 -11.75
CA PRO A 9 -9.15 -7.65 -10.84
C PRO A 9 -8.42 -6.93 -9.71
N HIS A 10 -9.11 -6.04 -8.98
CA HIS A 10 -8.55 -5.29 -7.85
C HIS A 10 -7.25 -4.52 -8.19
N ILE A 11 -7.29 -3.68 -9.23
CA ILE A 11 -6.12 -2.96 -9.75
C ILE A 11 -6.06 -1.48 -9.36
N GLY A 12 -6.87 -1.04 -8.39
CA GLY A 12 -6.99 0.38 -8.03
C GLY A 12 -5.67 1.05 -7.64
N SER A 13 -4.78 0.33 -6.95
CA SER A 13 -3.45 0.82 -6.55
C SER A 13 -2.32 0.34 -7.45
N ALA A 14 -2.60 -0.41 -8.53
CA ALA A 14 -1.62 -1.16 -9.31
C ALA A 14 -0.85 -0.31 -10.34
N THR A 15 -0.45 0.92 -9.98
CA THR A 15 0.54 1.68 -10.74
C THR A 15 1.94 1.39 -10.22
N HIS A 16 2.96 1.52 -11.07
CA HIS A 16 4.35 1.33 -10.64
C HIS A 16 4.72 2.26 -9.50
N ASP A 17 4.37 3.54 -9.61
CA ASP A 17 4.71 4.57 -8.62
C ASP A 17 4.02 4.32 -7.29
N THR A 18 2.70 4.05 -7.29
CA THR A 18 1.95 3.81 -6.06
C THR A 18 2.44 2.54 -5.37
N ARG A 19 2.67 1.44 -6.12
CA ARG A 19 3.14 0.19 -5.52
C ARG A 19 4.56 0.30 -4.97
N LYS A 20 5.44 1.09 -5.60
CA LYS A 20 6.75 1.39 -5.05
C LYS A 20 6.65 2.16 -3.74
N ALA A 21 5.88 3.26 -3.72
CA ALA A 21 5.72 4.07 -2.52
C ALA A 21 5.10 3.29 -1.35
N MET A 22 4.11 2.43 -1.62
CA MET A 22 3.54 1.54 -0.60
C MET A 22 4.57 0.52 -0.06
N GLY A 23 5.42 -0.03 -0.93
CA GLY A 23 6.49 -0.93 -0.53
C GLY A 23 7.54 -0.24 0.34
N ASP A 24 8.00 0.94 -0.08
CA ASP A 24 8.94 1.76 0.66
C ASP A 24 8.39 2.11 2.06
N LEU A 25 7.14 2.59 2.14
CA LEU A 25 6.46 2.89 3.41
C LEU A 25 6.36 1.67 4.34
N THR A 26 6.13 0.47 3.77
CA THR A 26 6.09 -0.78 4.55
C THR A 26 7.45 -1.07 5.17
N VAL A 27 8.52 -1.00 4.38
CA VAL A 27 9.89 -1.23 4.84
C VAL A 27 10.30 -0.20 5.89
N GLU A 28 9.97 1.07 5.69
CA GLU A 28 10.31 2.15 6.63
C GLU A 28 9.62 1.97 7.98
N ASN A 29 8.36 1.55 8.01
CA ASN A 29 7.68 1.23 9.27
C ASN A 29 8.36 0.07 10.02
N LEU A 30 8.80 -0.97 9.32
CA LEU A 30 9.53 -2.09 9.93
C LEU A 30 10.88 -1.64 10.50
N LEU A 31 11.64 -0.84 9.74
CA LEU A 31 12.90 -0.27 10.20
C LEU A 31 12.70 0.65 11.42
N ALA A 32 11.63 1.46 11.43
CA ALA A 32 11.30 2.29 12.58
C ALA A 32 10.99 1.45 13.82
N HIS A 33 10.15 0.42 13.67
CA HIS A 33 9.77 -0.49 14.76
C HIS A 33 10.99 -1.13 15.42
N PHE A 34 11.86 -1.79 14.64
CA PHE A 34 13.03 -2.50 15.18
C PHE A 34 14.12 -1.57 15.70
N ALA A 35 14.13 -0.31 15.28
CA ALA A 35 14.99 0.73 15.85
C ALA A 35 14.41 1.39 17.12
N GLY A 36 13.23 0.97 17.59
CA GLY A 36 12.55 1.59 18.72
C GLY A 36 12.07 3.02 18.45
N ARG A 37 11.89 3.39 17.18
CA ARG A 37 11.39 4.71 16.75
C ARG A 37 9.86 4.68 16.54
N PRO A 38 9.17 5.83 16.61
CA PRO A 38 7.76 5.91 16.25
C PRO A 38 7.47 5.39 14.84
N LEU A 39 6.35 4.69 14.66
CA LEU A 39 5.89 4.24 13.35
C LEU A 39 5.45 5.43 12.49
N LEU A 40 5.59 5.32 11.18
CA LEU A 40 5.22 6.37 10.23
C LEU A 40 3.70 6.40 10.03
N THR A 41 3.06 5.24 9.98
CA THR A 41 1.62 5.09 9.77
C THR A 41 1.04 4.05 10.73
N PRO A 42 1.02 4.33 12.05
CA PRO A 42 0.41 3.44 13.02
C PRO A 42 -1.11 3.39 12.83
N VAL A 43 -1.71 2.23 13.09
CA VAL A 43 -3.15 2.03 13.21
C VAL A 43 -3.39 1.42 14.58
N VAL A 44 -4.25 2.06 15.39
CA VAL A 44 -4.61 1.66 16.75
C VAL A 44 -6.09 1.88 16.98
#